data_AF-A0A2K2H8H8-F1
#
_entry.id   AF-A0A2K2H8H8-F1
#
_cell.length_a   1.000
_cell.length_b   1.000
_cell.length_c   1.000
_cell.angle_alpha   90.00
_cell.angle_beta   90.00
_cell.angle_gamma   90.00
#
_symmetry.space_group_name_H-M   'P 1'
#
loop_
_entity.id
_entity.type
_entity.pdbx_description
1 polymer ?
#
loop_
_entity_poly.entity_id
_entity_poly.type
_entity_poly.pdbx_seq_one_letter_code
_entity_poly.pdbx_strand_id
1 'polypeptide(L)'
;MKGFASLPGLLTGARRSRFRLWLLNLMLGRMIPFNRPHGVRVLSLDENRVQTTAPYRKRNQNHLRGIHACCIATVAEFSSGLLFLSRLNPNRYRLIMAKLEIDYHFQAKGAIVATTSLTDEELKARVLKPLADVDKIQTTLPTEVHDRQGRLVATALVTWQIKSWDKVRTRVD
;
A
#
# COMPACT_ATOMS: atom_id res chain seq x y z
N MET A 1 18.56 4.20 -0.63
CA MET A 1 17.21 4.81 -0.57
C MET A 1 17.12 5.84 0.57
N LYS A 2 17.72 7.03 0.43
CA LYS A 2 17.71 8.07 1.49
C LYS A 2 16.31 8.68 1.76
N GLY A 3 15.37 8.55 0.82
CA GLY A 3 14.02 9.14 0.94
C GLY A 3 13.08 8.49 1.97
N PHE A 4 13.37 7.27 2.45
CA PHE A 4 12.51 6.56 3.41
C PHE A 4 12.90 6.77 4.88
N ALA A 5 14.04 7.42 5.16
CA ALA A 5 14.55 7.58 6.52
C ALA A 5 13.62 8.41 7.43
N SER A 6 12.91 9.39 6.87
CA SER A 6 11.94 10.24 7.57
C SER A 6 10.50 9.69 7.54
N LEU A 7 10.27 8.57 6.86
CA LEU A 7 8.93 8.00 6.68
C LEU A 7 8.22 7.64 8.00
N PRO A 8 8.89 7.03 9.00
CA PRO A 8 8.23 6.63 10.23
C PRO A 8 7.60 7.81 11.00
N GLY A 9 8.35 8.90 11.18
CA GLY A 9 7.85 10.09 11.88
C GLY A 9 6.70 10.79 11.15
N LEU A 10 6.76 10.81 9.80
CA LEU A 10 5.69 11.35 8.98
C LEU A 10 4.41 10.51 9.05
N LEU A 11 4.54 9.18 9.04
CA LEU A 11 3.40 8.25 9.15
C LEU A 11 2.70 8.40 10.50
N THR A 12 3.45 8.41 11.62
CA THR A 12 2.87 8.63 12.95
C THR A 12 2.15 9.97 13.05
N GLY A 13 2.74 11.03 12.48
CA GLY A 13 2.13 12.35 12.44
C GLY A 13 0.86 12.42 11.58
N ALA A 14 0.85 11.73 10.44
CA ALA A 14 -0.26 11.70 9.50
C ALA A 14 -1.53 11.06 10.10
N ARG A 15 -1.39 10.13 11.05
CA ARG A 15 -2.53 9.53 11.78
C ARG A 15 -3.38 10.55 12.52
N ARG A 16 -2.75 11.61 13.04
CA ARG A 16 -3.38 12.58 13.97
C ARG A 16 -3.62 13.95 13.35
N SER A 17 -3.12 14.21 12.14
CA SER A 17 -3.15 15.55 11.55
C SER A 17 -3.36 15.53 10.04
N ARG A 18 -4.41 16.23 9.59
CA ARG A 18 -4.72 16.45 8.16
C ARG A 18 -3.58 17.15 7.43
N PHE A 19 -2.90 18.10 8.07
CA PHE A 19 -1.76 18.80 7.48
C PHE A 19 -0.57 17.85 7.27
N ARG A 20 -0.27 17.00 8.25
CA ARG A 20 0.81 16.00 8.12
C ARG A 20 0.47 14.93 7.09
N LEU A 21 -0.79 14.51 7.00
CA LEU A 21 -1.27 13.61 5.95
C LEU A 21 -1.15 14.23 4.55
N TRP A 22 -1.44 15.52 4.41
CA TRP A 22 -1.23 16.25 3.16
C TRP A 22 0.27 16.30 2.78
N LEU A 23 1.14 16.60 3.74
CA LEU A 23 2.59 16.59 3.52
C LEU A 23 3.12 15.20 3.15
N LEU A 24 2.62 14.15 3.82
CA LEU A 24 2.93 12.76 3.49
C LEU A 24 2.54 12.45 2.04
N ASN A 25 1.34 12.83 1.62
CA ASN A 25 0.88 12.62 0.24
C ASN A 25 1.73 13.38 -0.79
N LEU A 26 2.16 14.60 -0.48
CA LEU A 26 3.09 15.35 -1.34
C LEU A 26 4.45 14.65 -1.48
N MET A 27 4.98 14.09 -0.39
CA MET A 27 6.24 13.37 -0.40
C MET A 27 6.13 12.04 -1.15
N LEU A 28 5.12 11.22 -0.83
CA LEU A 28 4.86 9.94 -1.50
C LEU A 28 4.62 10.12 -3.00
N GLY A 29 3.90 11.17 -3.39
CA GLY A 29 3.71 11.51 -4.81
C GLY A 29 4.98 11.96 -5.55
N ARG A 30 6.04 12.35 -4.84
CA ARG A 30 7.37 12.58 -5.43
C ARG A 30 8.21 11.31 -5.48
N MET A 31 8.10 10.47 -4.45
CA MET A 31 8.87 9.22 -4.33
C MET A 31 8.34 8.10 -5.22
N ILE A 32 7.05 8.10 -5.53
CA ILE A 32 6.39 7.14 -6.41
C ILE A 32 5.81 7.94 -7.60
N PRO A 33 6.63 8.23 -8.63
CA PRO A 33 6.22 9.08 -9.75
C PRO A 33 4.97 8.58 -10.46
N PHE A 34 4.74 7.27 -10.47
CA PHE A 34 3.54 6.64 -11.03
C PHE A 34 2.24 7.09 -10.32
N ASN A 35 2.26 7.29 -9.00
CA ASN A 35 1.05 7.60 -8.25
C ASN A 35 0.51 9.00 -8.55
N ARG A 36 1.38 9.98 -8.82
CA ARG A 36 1.03 11.38 -9.05
C ARG A 36 0.08 11.60 -10.27
N PRO A 37 0.40 11.12 -11.49
CA PRO A 37 -0.47 11.24 -12.65
C PRO A 37 -1.72 10.35 -12.56
N HIS A 38 -1.82 9.45 -11.57
CA HIS A 38 -3.04 8.68 -11.25
C HIS A 38 -3.82 9.18 -10.01
N GLY A 39 -3.24 10.06 -9.20
CA GLY A 39 -3.92 10.69 -8.07
C GLY A 39 -4.13 9.69 -6.92
N VAL A 40 -3.35 8.61 -6.95
CA VAL A 40 -3.26 7.61 -5.91
C VAL A 40 -2.63 8.27 -4.70
N ARG A 41 -3.35 8.24 -3.58
CA ARG A 41 -2.96 8.93 -2.34
C ARG A 41 -3.54 8.23 -1.12
N VAL A 42 -2.96 8.50 0.04
CA VAL A 42 -3.47 8.06 1.34
C VAL A 42 -4.70 8.89 1.70
N LEU A 43 -5.80 8.22 1.98
CA LEU A 43 -7.05 8.80 2.46
C LEU A 43 -7.08 8.88 3.99
N SER A 44 -6.68 7.80 4.66
CA SER A 44 -6.57 7.69 6.11
C SER A 44 -5.50 6.66 6.48
N LEU A 45 -4.94 6.82 7.67
CA LEU A 45 -3.93 5.94 8.23
C LEU A 45 -4.23 5.79 9.72
N ASP A 46 -4.49 4.56 10.16
CA ASP A 46 -4.64 4.19 11.56
C ASP A 46 -3.45 3.30 11.97
N GLU A 47 -3.49 2.72 13.16
CA GLU A 47 -2.47 1.74 13.57
C GLU A 47 -2.58 0.44 12.78
N ASN A 48 -3.80 -0.09 12.64
CA ASN A 48 -4.04 -1.42 12.08
C ASN A 48 -4.79 -1.38 10.75
N ARG A 49 -5.02 -0.19 10.19
CA ARG A 49 -5.75 0.01 8.94
C ARG A 49 -5.16 1.15 8.13
N VAL A 50 -5.04 0.95 6.82
CA VAL A 50 -4.69 1.99 5.85
C VAL A 50 -5.78 2.06 4.80
N GLN A 51 -6.16 3.28 4.43
CA GLN A 51 -7.02 3.51 3.28
C GLN A 51 -6.32 4.41 2.27
N THR A 52 -6.34 4.01 1.01
CA THR A 52 -5.84 4.79 -0.11
C THR A 52 -6.93 4.97 -1.14
N THR A 53 -6.79 5.97 -2.02
CA THR A 53 -7.85 6.32 -2.97
C THR A 53 -7.28 6.73 -4.31
N ALA A 54 -8.07 6.50 -5.36
CA ALA A 54 -7.85 7.03 -6.70
C ALA A 54 -9.13 7.71 -7.21
N PRO A 55 -9.02 8.91 -7.82
CA PRO A 55 -10.17 9.61 -8.38
C PRO A 55 -10.62 8.99 -9.71
N TYR A 56 -11.89 9.18 -10.04
CA TYR A 56 -12.40 8.96 -11.38
C TYR A 56 -11.98 10.12 -12.29
N ARG A 57 -11.05 9.87 -13.22
CA ARG A 57 -10.54 10.87 -14.16
C ARG A 57 -10.04 10.23 -15.44
N LYS A 58 -9.94 11.01 -16.52
CA LYS A 58 -9.53 10.53 -17.86
C LYS A 58 -8.27 9.65 -17.85
N ARG A 59 -7.22 10.06 -17.12
CA ARG A 59 -5.96 9.30 -16.99
C ARG A 59 -6.10 7.93 -16.33
N ASN A 60 -7.19 7.70 -15.61
CA ASN A 60 -7.47 6.46 -14.90
C ASN A 60 -8.58 5.66 -15.58
N GLN A 61 -9.12 6.10 -16.72
CA GLN A 61 -10.23 5.42 -17.38
C GLN A 61 -9.74 4.25 -18.23
N ASN A 62 -10.54 3.19 -18.29
CA ASN A 62 -10.44 2.16 -19.32
C ASN A 62 -11.32 2.50 -20.54
N HIS A 63 -11.29 1.63 -21.55
CA HIS A 63 -12.08 1.74 -22.78
C HIS A 63 -13.60 1.70 -22.55
N LEU A 64 -14.06 1.23 -21.38
CA LEU A 64 -15.48 1.19 -20.97
C LEU A 64 -15.89 2.39 -20.10
N ARG A 65 -15.03 3.41 -19.99
CA ARG A 65 -15.22 4.58 -19.12
C ARG A 65 -15.39 4.23 -17.63
N GLY A 66 -14.88 3.07 -17.18
CA GLY A 66 -14.68 2.76 -15.76
C GLY A 66 -13.23 3.05 -15.33
N ILE A 67 -12.90 2.90 -14.04
CA ILE A 67 -11.49 2.95 -13.61
C ILE A 67 -10.75 1.73 -14.17
N HIS A 68 -9.55 1.97 -14.70
CA HIS A 68 -8.67 0.96 -15.28
C HIS A 68 -8.25 -0.07 -14.23
N ALA A 69 -8.24 -1.35 -14.62
CA ALA A 69 -7.86 -2.48 -13.77
C ALA A 69 -6.52 -2.24 -13.07
N CYS A 70 -5.48 -1.82 -13.82
CA CYS A 70 -4.17 -1.48 -13.23
C CYS A 70 -4.22 -0.33 -12.20
N CYS A 71 -5.13 0.65 -12.34
CA CYS A 71 -5.27 1.72 -11.35
C CYS A 71 -5.94 1.20 -10.07
N ILE A 72 -6.90 0.28 -10.19
CA ILE A 72 -7.53 -0.43 -9.07
C ILE A 72 -6.47 -1.29 -8.35
N ALA A 73 -5.69 -2.06 -9.11
CA ALA A 73 -4.59 -2.85 -8.59
C ALA A 73 -3.54 -2.00 -7.86
N THR A 74 -3.18 -0.84 -8.42
CA THR A 74 -2.21 0.09 -7.81
C THR A 74 -2.72 0.64 -6.49
N VAL A 75 -3.98 1.05 -6.39
CA VAL A 75 -4.51 1.59 -5.13
C VAL A 75 -4.58 0.49 -4.05
N ALA A 76 -4.90 -0.75 -4.44
CA ALA A 76 -4.89 -1.89 -3.53
C ALA A 76 -3.48 -2.26 -3.04
N GLU A 77 -2.53 -2.41 -3.96
CA GLU A 77 -1.11 -2.67 -3.68
C GLU A 77 -0.56 -1.61 -2.73
N PHE A 78 -0.77 -0.33 -3.05
CA PHE A 78 -0.26 0.80 -2.29
C PHE A 78 -0.81 0.84 -0.87
N SER A 79 -2.08 0.50 -0.68
CA SER A 79 -2.70 0.37 0.66
C SER A 79 -1.96 -0.67 1.51
N SER A 80 -1.72 -1.87 0.95
CA SER A 80 -1.07 -2.95 1.68
C SER A 80 0.41 -2.68 1.96
N GLY A 81 1.14 -2.09 1.01
CA GLY A 81 2.55 -1.74 1.18
C GLY A 81 2.74 -0.65 2.23
N LEU A 82 1.86 0.37 2.25
CA LEU A 82 1.90 1.40 3.27
C LEU A 82 1.57 0.88 4.67
N LEU A 83 0.68 -0.09 4.80
CA LEU A 83 0.41 -0.73 6.08
C LEU A 83 1.70 -1.34 6.64
N PHE A 84 2.43 -2.14 5.85
CA PHE A 84 3.72 -2.69 6.29
C PHE A 84 4.77 -1.61 6.56
N LEU A 85 4.90 -0.60 5.70
CA LEU A 85 5.84 0.51 5.92
C LEU A 85 5.53 1.30 7.21
N SER A 86 4.28 1.30 7.66
CA SER A 86 3.87 1.96 8.91
C SER A 86 4.04 1.12 10.17
N ARG A 87 4.30 -0.19 10.02
CA ARG A 87 4.39 -1.16 11.11
C ARG A 87 5.77 -1.81 11.23
N LEU A 88 6.56 -1.78 10.18
CA LEU A 88 7.91 -2.33 10.12
C LEU A 88 8.94 -1.21 9.98
N ASN A 89 10.11 -1.38 10.57
CA ASN A 89 11.20 -0.43 10.42
C ASN A 89 11.79 -0.52 9.00
N PRO A 90 11.61 0.50 8.14
CA PRO A 90 12.09 0.47 6.75
C PRO A 90 13.62 0.49 6.64
N ASN A 91 14.33 0.90 7.69
CA ASN A 91 15.80 0.84 7.75
C ASN A 91 16.31 -0.57 8.07
N ARG A 92 15.48 -1.43 8.66
CA ARG A 92 15.84 -2.82 8.99
C ARG A 92 15.37 -3.80 7.92
N TYR A 93 14.18 -3.60 7.38
CA TYR A 93 13.57 -4.51 6.43
C TYR A 93 13.34 -3.87 5.06
N ARG A 94 13.66 -4.62 4.02
CA ARG A 94 13.27 -4.35 2.65
C ARG A 94 11.94 -5.05 2.35
N LEU A 95 11.03 -4.32 1.72
CA LEU A 95 9.74 -4.83 1.24
C LEU A 95 9.75 -4.88 -0.29
N ILE A 96 9.33 -6.01 -0.85
CA ILE A 96 9.08 -6.18 -2.29
C ILE A 96 7.77 -6.93 -2.47
N MET A 97 6.89 -6.40 -3.32
CA MET A 97 5.73 -7.17 -3.77
C MET A 97 6.21 -8.33 -4.66
N ALA A 98 5.93 -9.55 -4.24
CA ALA A 98 6.33 -10.78 -4.92
C ALA A 98 5.21 -11.36 -5.80
N LYS A 99 3.95 -11.17 -5.40
CA LYS A 99 2.76 -11.63 -6.13
C LYS A 99 1.61 -10.65 -5.88
N LEU A 100 0.77 -10.46 -6.90
CA LEU A 100 -0.50 -9.74 -6.80
C LEU A 100 -1.55 -10.54 -7.54
N GLU A 101 -2.60 -10.92 -6.81
CA GLU A 101 -3.82 -11.53 -7.37
C GLU A 101 -4.96 -10.57 -7.11
N ILE A 102 -5.88 -10.43 -8.05
CA ILE A 102 -7.01 -9.51 -7.90
C ILE A 102 -8.22 -10.01 -8.66
N ASP A 103 -9.34 -10.09 -7.94
CA ASP A 103 -10.65 -10.39 -8.47
C ASP A 103 -11.41 -9.07 -8.66
N TYR A 104 -12.01 -8.87 -9.83
CA TYR A 104 -12.78 -7.67 -10.16
C TYR A 104 -14.28 -8.00 -10.16
N HIS A 105 -14.99 -7.46 -9.19
CA HIS A 105 -16.40 -7.77 -8.93
C HIS A 105 -17.35 -6.75 -9.54
N PHE A 106 -16.95 -5.47 -9.59
CA PHE A 106 -17.83 -4.40 -10.05
C PHE A 106 -17.10 -3.32 -10.84
N GLN A 107 -17.75 -2.76 -11.86
CA GLN A 107 -17.19 -1.68 -12.68
C GLN A 107 -17.25 -0.33 -11.96
N ALA A 108 -16.10 0.17 -11.49
CA ALA A 108 -16.04 1.48 -10.83
C ALA A 108 -16.23 2.65 -11.82
N LYS A 109 -17.35 3.40 -11.68
CA LYS A 109 -17.63 4.66 -12.40
C LYS A 109 -17.55 5.90 -11.51
N GLY A 110 -16.75 5.82 -10.44
CA GLY A 110 -16.56 6.86 -9.44
C GLY A 110 -15.23 6.67 -8.74
N ALA A 111 -14.87 7.58 -7.82
CA ALA A 111 -13.67 7.42 -7.03
C ALA A 111 -13.74 6.13 -6.20
N ILE A 112 -12.59 5.49 -6.01
CA ILE A 112 -12.45 4.23 -5.28
C ILE A 112 -11.59 4.40 -4.04
N VAL A 113 -11.81 3.54 -3.06
CA VAL A 113 -11.05 3.47 -1.81
C VAL A 113 -10.61 2.02 -1.61
N ALA A 114 -9.31 1.80 -1.54
CA ALA A 114 -8.74 0.54 -1.10
C ALA A 114 -8.52 0.57 0.41
N THR A 115 -8.85 -0.51 1.10
CA THR A 115 -8.68 -0.67 2.56
C THR A 115 -7.92 -1.95 2.85
N THR A 116 -6.81 -1.83 3.57
CA THR A 116 -6.04 -2.97 4.09
C THR A 116 -5.96 -2.87 5.60
N SER A 117 -6.18 -3.98 6.29
CA SER A 117 -6.05 -4.07 7.74
C SER A 117 -5.14 -5.23 8.14
N LEU A 118 -4.49 -5.10 9.30
CA LEU A 118 -3.67 -6.14 9.93
C LEU A 118 -3.60 -5.87 11.43
N THR A 119 -4.03 -6.81 12.25
CA THR A 119 -3.95 -6.64 13.71
C THR A 119 -2.53 -6.86 14.23
N ASP A 120 -2.28 -6.46 15.47
CA ASP A 120 -1.00 -6.65 16.15
C ASP A 120 -0.67 -8.14 16.34
N GLU A 121 -1.68 -8.94 16.64
CA GLU A 121 -1.58 -10.39 16.78
C GLU A 121 -1.20 -11.04 15.45
N GLU A 122 -1.87 -10.65 14.36
CA GLU A 122 -1.57 -11.13 13.02
C GLU A 122 -0.18 -10.72 12.56
N LEU A 123 0.21 -9.45 12.79
CA LEU A 123 1.55 -8.96 12.48
C LEU A 123 2.61 -9.75 13.26
N LYS A 124 2.39 -9.98 14.55
CA LYS A 124 3.33 -10.74 15.39
C LYS A 124 3.45 -12.18 14.93
N ALA A 125 2.33 -12.85 14.68
CA ALA A 125 2.29 -14.25 14.30
C ALA A 125 2.83 -14.50 12.89
N ARG A 126 2.43 -13.68 11.92
CA ARG A 126 2.69 -13.91 10.49
C ARG A 126 3.99 -13.27 10.00
N VAL A 127 4.51 -12.28 10.72
CA VAL A 127 5.67 -11.50 10.28
C VAL A 127 6.79 -11.47 11.30
N LEU A 128 6.55 -10.94 12.51
CA LEU A 128 7.64 -10.67 13.45
C LEU A 128 8.28 -11.93 14.02
N LYS A 129 7.47 -12.93 14.41
CA LYS A 129 7.99 -14.22 14.91
C LYS A 129 8.80 -14.95 13.83
N PRO A 130 8.27 -15.20 12.62
CA PRO A 130 9.05 -15.84 11.55
C PRO A 130 10.35 -15.10 11.19
N LEU A 131 10.35 -13.77 11.15
CA LEU A 131 11.54 -12.97 10.84
C LEU A 131 12.62 -13.02 11.94
N ALA A 132 12.33 -13.54 13.13
CA ALA A 132 13.35 -13.77 14.15
C ALA A 132 14.26 -14.96 13.79
N ASP A 133 13.70 -15.97 13.10
CA ASP A 133 14.37 -17.24 12.82
C ASP A 133 14.91 -17.32 11.38
N VAL A 134 14.27 -16.62 10.43
CA VAL A 134 14.66 -16.65 9.02
C VAL A 134 14.89 -15.26 8.43
N ASP A 135 15.85 -15.17 7.51
CA ASP A 135 16.27 -13.91 6.90
C ASP A 135 15.25 -13.30 5.92
N LYS A 136 14.27 -14.10 5.49
CA LYS A 136 13.30 -13.76 4.44
C LYS A 136 11.98 -14.50 4.68
N ILE A 137 10.87 -13.77 4.61
CA ILE A 137 9.53 -14.36 4.62
C ILE A 137 8.70 -13.83 3.46
N GLN A 138 7.59 -14.50 3.20
CA GLN A 138 6.50 -14.01 2.36
C GLN A 138 5.20 -14.04 3.15
N THR A 139 4.43 -12.96 3.06
CA THR A 139 3.11 -12.86 3.70
C THR A 139 2.13 -12.19 2.75
N THR A 140 0.88 -12.65 2.73
CA THR A 140 -0.16 -12.15 1.82
C THR A 140 -1.22 -11.39 2.59
N LEU A 141 -1.52 -10.16 2.17
CA LEU A 141 -2.60 -9.37 2.78
C LEU A 141 -3.77 -9.20 1.81
N PRO A 142 -5.02 -9.45 2.26
CA PRO A 142 -6.20 -9.06 1.51
C PRO A 142 -6.39 -7.54 1.57
N THR A 143 -6.84 -6.97 0.46
CA THR A 143 -7.22 -5.56 0.35
C THR A 143 -8.50 -5.44 -0.45
N GLU A 144 -9.51 -4.83 0.14
CA GLU A 144 -10.79 -4.62 -0.52
C GLU A 144 -10.85 -3.22 -1.11
N VAL A 145 -11.38 -3.12 -2.32
CA VAL A 145 -11.59 -1.84 -3.00
C VAL A 145 -13.08 -1.60 -3.14
N HIS A 146 -13.55 -0.47 -2.61
CA HIS A 146 -14.95 -0.06 -2.72
C HIS A 146 -15.07 1.25 -3.49
N ASP A 147 -16.22 1.45 -4.14
CA ASP A 147 -16.58 2.77 -4.68
C ASP A 147 -17.29 3.66 -3.64
N ARG A 148 -17.68 4.87 -4.05
CA ARG A 148 -18.39 5.82 -3.18
C ARG A 148 -19.74 5.33 -2.66
N GLN A 149 -20.34 4.33 -3.29
CA GLN A 149 -21.63 3.75 -2.91
C GLN A 149 -21.44 2.51 -2.01
N GLY A 150 -20.20 2.19 -1.64
CA GLY A 150 -19.88 1.03 -0.82
C GLY A 150 -19.84 -0.29 -1.59
N ARG A 151 -20.02 -0.29 -2.91
CA ARG A 151 -19.98 -1.53 -3.70
C ARG A 151 -18.56 -2.07 -3.75
N LEU A 152 -18.42 -3.36 -3.52
CA LEU A 152 -17.14 -4.06 -3.66
C LEU A 152 -16.74 -4.08 -5.15
N VAL A 153 -15.70 -3.34 -5.49
CA VAL A 153 -15.14 -3.20 -6.84
C VAL A 153 -14.16 -4.33 -7.12
N ALA A 154 -13.27 -4.62 -6.16
CA ALA A 154 -12.26 -5.65 -6.31
C ALA A 154 -11.75 -6.14 -4.95
N THR A 155 -11.25 -7.37 -4.93
CA THR A 155 -10.51 -7.95 -3.81
C THR A 155 -9.12 -8.31 -4.29
N ALA A 156 -8.08 -7.74 -3.69
CA ALA A 156 -6.69 -8.02 -4.02
C ALA A 156 -6.01 -8.83 -2.91
N LEU A 157 -5.23 -9.83 -3.29
CA LEU A 157 -4.30 -10.55 -2.43
C LEU A 157 -2.88 -10.13 -2.82
N VAL A 158 -2.22 -9.37 -1.93
CA VAL A 158 -0.89 -8.83 -2.19
C VAL A 158 0.14 -9.58 -1.35
N THR A 159 1.03 -10.33 -2.00
CA THR A 159 2.11 -11.06 -1.33
C THR A 159 3.37 -10.21 -1.26
N TRP A 160 3.80 -9.93 -0.03
CA TRP A 160 4.99 -9.16 0.28
C TRP A 160 6.12 -10.06 0.73
N GLN A 161 7.26 -9.93 0.05
CA GLN A 161 8.53 -10.45 0.52
C GLN A 161 9.18 -9.43 1.46
N ILE A 162 9.43 -9.87 2.69
CA ILE A 162 10.06 -9.07 3.74
C ILE A 162 11.43 -9.69 4.02
N LYS A 163 12.50 -8.90 3.84
CA LYS A 163 13.88 -9.37 3.99
C LYS A 163 14.73 -8.37 4.78
N SER A 164 15.57 -8.84 5.69
CA SER A 164 16.56 -7.96 6.35
C SER A 164 17.53 -7.36 5.33
N TRP A 165 17.84 -6.06 5.46
CA TRP A 165 18.79 -5.37 4.58
C TRP A 165 20.20 -5.98 4.63
N ASP A 166 20.66 -6.41 5.81
CA ASP A 166 22.00 -7.02 6.00
C ASP A 166 22.21 -8.32 5.21
N LYS A 167 21.11 -8.90 4.73
CA LYS A 167 21.09 -10.17 3.98
C LYS A 167 20.74 -9.95 2.51
N VAL A 168 20.56 -8.70 2.06
CA VAL A 168 20.34 -8.37 0.66
C VAL A 168 21.67 -8.45 -0.09
N ARG A 169 21.85 -9.51 -0.87
CA ARG A 169 22.92 -9.59 -1.88
C ARG A 169 22.40 -8.93 -3.16
N THR A 170 22.59 -7.63 -3.31
CA THR A 170 22.43 -6.98 -4.62
C THR A 170 23.62 -7.39 -5.46
N ARG A 171 23.41 -8.24 -6.48
CA ARG A 171 24.33 -8.28 -7.62
C ARG A 171 24.20 -6.93 -8.30
N VAL A 172 25.22 -6.10 -8.16
CA VAL A 172 25.39 -4.92 -8.98
C VAL A 172 26.35 -5.37 -10.06
N ASP A 173 25.79 -5.76 -11.21
CA ASP A 173 26.53 -5.77 -12.46
C ASP A 173 26.41 -4.36 -13.08
#